data_AF-A0A7Y2VDE2-F1
#
_entry.id   AF-A0A7Y2VDE2-F1
#
_cell.length_a   1.000
_cell.length_b   1.000
_cell.length_c   1.000
_cell.angle_alpha   90.00
_cell.angle_beta   90.00
_cell.angle_gamma   90.00
#
_symmetry.space_group_name_H-M   'P 1'
#
loop_
_entity.id
_entity.type
_entity.pdbx_description
1 polymer ?
#
loop_
_entity_poly.entity_id
_entity_poly.type
_entity_poly.pdbx_seq_one_letter_code
_entity_poly.pdbx_strand_id
1 'polypeptide(L)'
;MKKLLLFLLLLSLACTSDDPEIEILGEWQLVEVLADPGDGSGKFKSVDSNKRITFFEDGSYTSNGIICDFTTSAEEASGGQYTIDEDGYLIPCSDPVSYTVGLRLEDGFLIISFPCIEPCLQKFRKQS
;
A
#
# COMPACT_ATOMS: atom_id res chain seq x y z
N MET A 1 -18.58 -62.23 -20.14
CA MET A 1 -18.98 -61.09 -19.28
C MET A 1 -17.74 -60.24 -19.09
N LYS A 2 -17.69 -59.10 -19.80
CA LYS A 2 -16.43 -58.46 -20.24
C LYS A 2 -16.31 -57.07 -19.58
N LYS A 3 -15.26 -56.95 -18.76
CA LYS A 3 -14.40 -55.78 -18.50
C LYS A 3 -15.01 -54.57 -17.79
N LEU A 4 -14.66 -54.50 -16.51
CA LEU A 4 -14.59 -53.34 -15.62
C LEU A 4 -13.83 -52.19 -16.33
N LEU A 5 -14.51 -51.08 -16.61
CA LEU A 5 -13.88 -49.88 -17.17
C LEU A 5 -13.33 -49.02 -16.03
N LEU A 6 -12.03 -49.12 -15.82
CA LEU A 6 -11.22 -48.19 -15.04
C LEU A 6 -11.08 -46.90 -15.86
N PHE A 7 -11.68 -45.79 -15.42
CA PHE A 7 -11.34 -44.46 -15.96
C PHE A 7 -10.71 -43.62 -14.86
N LEU A 8 -9.41 -43.80 -14.74
CA LEU A 8 -8.49 -42.90 -14.07
C LEU A 8 -8.24 -41.74 -15.04
N LEU A 9 -8.70 -40.54 -14.70
CA LEU A 9 -8.20 -39.31 -15.30
C LEU A 9 -7.68 -38.40 -14.18
N LEU A 10 -6.41 -38.63 -13.82
CA LEU A 10 -5.56 -37.56 -13.29
C LEU A 10 -5.53 -36.45 -14.34
N LEU A 11 -5.88 -35.22 -13.97
CA LEU A 11 -5.34 -33.99 -14.57
C LEU A 11 -5.93 -32.75 -13.87
N SER A 12 -5.22 -32.26 -12.85
CA SER A 12 -5.02 -30.83 -12.62
C SER A 12 -3.97 -30.60 -11.53
N LEU A 13 -2.71 -30.94 -11.83
CA LEU A 13 -1.58 -30.24 -11.22
C LEU A 13 -1.29 -29.02 -12.09
N ALA A 14 -1.76 -27.86 -11.62
CA ALA A 14 -1.21 -26.56 -11.99
C ALA A 14 -1.53 -25.60 -10.84
N CYS A 15 -0.91 -25.83 -9.69
CA CYS A 15 -0.73 -24.77 -8.71
C CYS A 15 0.47 -23.96 -9.24
N THR A 16 0.21 -22.85 -9.94
CA THR A 16 1.24 -21.82 -10.06
C THR A 16 1.24 -21.13 -8.72
N SER A 17 2.29 -21.33 -7.94
CA SER A 17 2.60 -20.43 -6.84
C SER A 17 3.17 -19.18 -7.49
N ASP A 18 2.26 -18.32 -7.96
CA ASP A 18 2.61 -16.93 -8.24
C ASP A 18 2.87 -16.31 -6.87
N ASP A 19 4.14 -16.25 -6.47
CA ASP A 19 4.52 -15.36 -5.38
C ASP A 19 3.99 -13.97 -5.77
N PRO A 20 3.20 -13.31 -4.90
CA PRO A 20 2.62 -12.03 -5.26
C PRO A 20 3.77 -11.04 -5.53
N GLU A 21 3.91 -10.59 -6.78
CA GLU A 21 4.79 -9.47 -7.09
C GLU A 21 4.37 -8.29 -6.21
N ILE A 22 5.30 -7.77 -5.40
CA ILE A 22 5.03 -6.62 -4.54
C ILE A 22 4.92 -5.39 -5.45
N GLU A 23 3.71 -5.05 -5.85
CA GLU A 23 3.48 -3.99 -6.85
C GLU A 23 3.91 -2.59 -6.39
N ILE A 24 4.03 -2.38 -5.07
CA ILE A 24 4.38 -1.09 -4.47
C ILE A 24 5.89 -0.78 -4.46
N LEU A 25 6.74 -1.71 -4.90
CA LEU A 25 8.20 -1.52 -4.89
C LEU A 25 8.63 -0.27 -5.67
N GLY A 26 9.67 0.40 -5.15
CA GLY A 26 10.27 1.60 -5.72
C GLY A 26 9.98 2.87 -4.94
N GLU A 27 10.41 4.01 -5.50
CA GLU A 27 10.26 5.34 -4.92
C GLU A 27 8.97 6.03 -5.41
N TRP A 28 8.30 6.74 -4.50
CA TRP A 28 7.05 7.44 -4.74
C TRP A 28 7.12 8.85 -4.15
N GLN A 29 6.63 9.87 -4.85
CA GLN A 29 6.58 11.27 -4.38
C GLN A 29 5.15 11.73 -4.16
N LEU A 30 4.91 12.42 -3.05
CA LEU A 30 3.61 13.01 -2.72
C LEU A 30 3.22 14.08 -3.75
N VAL A 31 2.02 13.96 -4.32
CA VAL A 31 1.52 14.90 -5.34
C VAL A 31 0.16 15.52 -4.98
N GLU A 32 -0.69 14.81 -4.25
CA GLU A 32 -2.00 15.32 -3.82
C GLU A 32 -2.38 14.84 -2.43
N VAL A 33 -3.23 15.61 -1.75
CA VAL A 33 -3.85 15.22 -0.47
C VAL A 33 -5.36 15.40 -0.53
N LEU A 34 -6.08 14.53 0.17
CA LEU A 34 -7.51 14.66 0.41
C LEU A 34 -7.71 14.68 1.93
N ALA A 35 -8.35 15.74 2.43
CA ALA A 35 -8.87 15.82 3.78
C ALA A 35 -10.32 16.29 3.68
N ASP A 36 -11.26 15.40 3.95
CA ASP A 36 -12.69 15.69 3.91
C ASP A 36 -13.15 16.27 5.26
N PRO A 37 -13.93 17.37 5.28
CA PRO A 37 -14.37 18.01 6.52
C PRO A 37 -15.60 17.35 7.18
N GLY A 38 -16.17 16.30 6.57
CA GLY A 38 -17.31 15.54 7.12
C GLY A 38 -18.65 15.80 6.44
N ASP A 39 -18.64 16.58 5.36
CA ASP A 39 -19.80 16.84 4.52
C ASP A 39 -19.77 16.06 3.19
N GLY A 40 -18.72 15.25 2.97
CA GLY A 40 -18.53 14.47 1.75
C GLY A 40 -18.06 15.30 0.55
N SER A 41 -17.66 16.56 0.77
CA SER A 41 -17.16 17.45 -0.30
C SER A 41 -15.66 17.31 -0.55
N GLY A 42 -14.96 16.49 0.23
CA GLY A 42 -13.52 16.26 0.15
C GLY A 42 -13.08 15.82 -1.24
N LYS A 43 -12.01 16.45 -1.73
CA LYS A 43 -11.40 16.13 -3.02
C LYS A 43 -9.89 16.19 -2.88
N PHE A 44 -9.21 15.42 -3.71
CA PHE A 44 -7.76 15.57 -3.88
C PHE A 44 -7.42 16.99 -4.32
N LYS A 45 -6.44 17.58 -3.64
CA LYS A 45 -5.85 18.87 -3.97
C LYS A 45 -4.36 18.65 -4.16
N SER A 46 -3.81 19.19 -5.24
CA SER A 46 -2.38 19.12 -5.50
C SER A 46 -1.59 19.85 -4.42
N VAL A 47 -0.41 19.31 -4.10
CA VAL A 47 0.52 19.90 -3.12
C VAL A 47 1.90 20.06 -3.75
N ASP A 48 2.61 21.09 -3.33
CA ASP A 48 4.04 21.23 -3.59
C ASP A 48 4.81 20.58 -2.43
N SER A 49 5.25 19.34 -2.61
CA SER A 49 5.95 18.58 -1.59
C SER A 49 7.09 17.76 -2.19
N ASN A 50 8.21 17.74 -1.47
CA ASN A 50 9.35 16.88 -1.76
C ASN A 50 9.31 15.57 -0.95
N LYS A 51 8.20 15.27 -0.26
CA LYS A 51 8.03 14.05 0.53
C LYS A 51 8.03 12.85 -0.40
N ARG A 52 8.92 11.90 -0.12
CA ARG A 52 9.13 10.66 -0.87
C ARG A 52 9.19 9.47 0.07
N ILE A 53 8.66 8.34 -0.38
CA ILE A 53 8.73 7.04 0.27
C ILE A 53 9.28 6.01 -0.71
N THR A 54 10.17 5.15 -0.25
CA THR A 54 10.75 4.05 -1.03
C THR A 54 10.47 2.73 -0.33
N PHE A 55 9.88 1.78 -1.06
CA PHE A 55 9.63 0.40 -0.62
C PHE A 55 10.66 -0.56 -1.20
N PHE A 56 11.14 -1.48 -0.37
CA PHE A 56 12.20 -2.44 -0.71
C PHE A 56 11.68 -3.88 -0.68
N GLU A 57 12.34 -4.76 -1.43
CA GLU A 57 11.99 -6.19 -1.53
C GLU A 57 12.05 -6.94 -0.19
N ASP A 58 12.80 -6.42 0.79
CA ASP A 58 12.95 -7.02 2.11
C ASP A 58 11.78 -6.72 3.08
N GLY A 59 10.73 -6.02 2.62
CA GLY A 59 9.59 -5.65 3.45
C GLY A 59 9.79 -4.34 4.22
N SER A 60 10.89 -3.62 3.99
CA SER A 60 11.16 -2.33 4.63
C SER A 60 10.75 -1.14 3.76
N TYR A 61 10.64 0.03 4.40
CA TYR A 61 10.52 1.31 3.72
C TYR A 61 11.42 2.38 4.36
N THR A 62 11.78 3.37 3.54
CA THR A 62 12.38 4.64 4.01
C THR A 62 11.62 5.81 3.44
N SER A 63 11.60 6.93 4.16
CA SER A 63 10.94 8.16 3.74
C SER A 63 11.70 9.38 4.28
N ASN A 64 11.73 10.45 3.50
CA ASN A 64 12.26 11.75 3.96
C ASN A 64 11.21 12.60 4.70
N GLY A 65 10.00 12.08 4.92
CA GLY A 65 8.98 12.65 5.79
C GLY A 65 8.40 11.59 6.73
N ILE A 66 7.76 11.99 7.82
CA ILE A 66 7.04 11.08 8.72
C ILE A 66 5.83 10.47 7.99
N ILE A 67 5.79 9.14 7.85
CA ILE A 67 4.70 8.44 7.15
C ILE A 67 3.45 8.29 7.99
N CYS A 68 3.61 8.11 9.30
CA CYS A 68 2.50 7.93 10.23
C CYS A 68 1.72 9.22 10.51
N ASP A 69 2.26 10.38 10.14
CA ASP A 69 1.60 11.66 10.33
C ASP A 69 1.00 12.16 9.00
N PHE A 70 -0.21 12.69 9.07
CA PHE A 70 -0.87 13.34 7.94
C PHE A 70 -0.27 14.72 7.68
N THR A 71 0.97 14.72 7.19
CA THR A 71 1.76 15.92 6.88
C THR A 71 2.36 15.82 5.48
N THR A 72 2.49 16.97 4.82
CA THR A 72 3.19 17.13 3.55
C THR A 72 4.69 17.45 3.74
N SER A 73 5.15 17.58 4.98
CA SER A 73 6.54 17.91 5.32
C SER A 73 7.49 16.78 4.92
N ALA A 74 8.71 17.18 4.53
CA ALA A 74 9.83 16.32 4.22
C ALA A 74 11.07 16.71 5.05
N GLU A 75 10.84 17.20 6.27
CA GLU A 75 11.89 17.69 7.18
C GLU A 75 12.43 16.60 8.11
N GLU A 76 11.60 15.61 8.45
CA GLU A 76 11.94 14.53 9.37
C GLU A 76 11.80 13.18 8.67
N ALA A 77 12.90 12.45 8.60
CA ALA A 77 12.92 11.12 8.00
C ALA A 77 12.22 10.08 8.90
N SER A 78 11.60 9.09 8.26
CA SER A 78 11.05 7.92 8.93
C SER A 78 11.36 6.67 8.14
N GLY A 79 11.25 5.52 8.79
CA GLY A 79 11.42 4.23 8.15
C GLY A 79 10.86 3.13 9.04
N GLY A 80 10.68 1.94 8.48
CA GLY A 80 10.10 0.84 9.20
C GLY A 80 9.86 -0.36 8.31
N GLN A 81 8.99 -1.24 8.77
CA GLN A 81 8.51 -2.39 8.01
C GLN A 81 7.08 -2.11 7.54
N TYR A 82 6.70 -2.69 6.42
CA TYR A 82 5.30 -2.83 6.04
C TYR A 82 4.91 -4.31 6.07
N THR A 83 3.63 -4.58 6.32
CA THR A 83 3.07 -5.94 6.31
C THR A 83 2.05 -6.07 5.19
N ILE A 84 1.78 -7.30 4.78
CA ILE A 84 0.74 -7.64 3.81
C ILE A 84 -0.28 -8.52 4.52
N ASP A 85 -1.55 -8.15 4.45
CA ASP A 85 -2.67 -8.96 4.93
C ASP A 85 -3.81 -9.01 3.90
N GLU A 86 -4.99 -9.51 4.32
CA GLU A 86 -6.16 -9.64 3.45
C GLU A 86 -6.69 -8.29 2.93
N ASP A 87 -6.40 -7.19 3.64
CA ASP A 87 -6.86 -5.82 3.34
C ASP A 87 -5.83 -5.03 2.52
N GLY A 88 -4.63 -5.58 2.31
CA GLY A 88 -3.58 -5.04 1.47
C GLY A 88 -2.28 -4.81 2.22
N TYR A 89 -1.60 -3.71 1.91
CA TYR A 89 -0.32 -3.36 2.53
C TYR A 89 -0.55 -2.39 3.69
N LEU A 90 0.09 -2.62 4.84
CA LEU A 90 -0.06 -1.80 6.04
C LEU A 90 1.29 -1.33 6.56
N ILE A 91 1.33 -0.10 7.08
CA ILE A 91 2.47 0.38 7.88
C ILE A 91 2.00 0.55 9.34
N PRO A 92 2.60 -0.19 10.30
CA PRO A 92 2.35 0.02 11.72
C PRO A 92 2.98 1.32 12.20
N CYS A 93 2.20 2.09 12.95
CA CYS A 93 2.61 3.35 13.54
C CYS A 93 2.72 3.20 15.05
N SER A 94 3.92 3.48 15.57
CA SER A 94 4.43 3.27 16.95
C SER A 94 4.84 1.84 17.33
N ASP A 95 5.62 1.73 18.41
CA ASP A 95 5.97 0.47 19.07
C ASP A 95 5.69 0.61 20.60
N PRO A 96 4.71 -0.10 21.17
CA PRO A 96 3.79 -1.02 20.50
C PRO A 96 2.89 -0.30 19.49
N VAL A 97 2.37 -1.04 18.50
CA VAL A 97 1.52 -0.48 17.43
C VAL A 97 0.25 0.14 18.01
N SER A 98 0.03 1.42 17.75
CA SER A 98 -1.17 2.16 18.19
C SER A 98 -2.22 2.25 17.09
N TYR A 99 -1.79 2.37 15.84
CA TYR A 99 -2.64 2.34 14.64
C TYR A 99 -1.82 1.92 13.41
N THR A 100 -2.49 1.69 12.30
CA THR A 100 -1.87 1.44 10.99
C THR A 100 -2.31 2.48 9.98
N VAL A 101 -1.47 2.74 8.99
CA VAL A 101 -1.88 3.41 7.75
C VAL A 101 -1.95 2.36 6.64
N GLY A 102 -3.01 2.42 5.84
CA GLY A 102 -3.23 1.50 4.73
C GLY A 102 -2.60 2.01 3.44
N LEU A 103 -2.06 1.11 2.63
CA LEU A 103 -1.49 1.41 1.32
C LEU A 103 -2.22 0.61 0.24
N ARG A 104 -2.57 1.28 -0.84
CA ARG A 104 -3.18 0.65 -2.02
C ARG A 104 -2.73 1.34 -3.30
N LEU A 105 -2.72 0.59 -4.40
CA LEU A 105 -2.54 1.15 -5.72
C LEU A 105 -3.89 1.50 -6.34
N GLU A 106 -4.00 2.69 -6.92
CA GLU A 106 -5.18 3.16 -7.65
C GLU A 106 -4.70 3.95 -8.86
N ASP A 107 -5.05 3.50 -10.07
CA ASP A 107 -4.72 4.15 -11.35
C ASP A 107 -3.22 4.48 -11.52
N GLY A 108 -2.33 3.62 -11.02
CA GLY A 108 -0.87 3.81 -11.08
C GLY A 108 -0.32 4.78 -10.02
N PHE A 109 -1.14 5.23 -9.07
CA PHE A 109 -0.72 5.99 -7.90
C PHE A 109 -0.72 5.12 -6.66
N LEU A 110 0.20 5.41 -5.74
CA LEU A 110 0.16 4.89 -4.39
C LEU A 110 -0.72 5.79 -3.53
N ILE A 111 -1.73 5.21 -2.89
CA ILE A 111 -2.62 5.89 -1.96
C ILE A 111 -2.30 5.43 -0.54
N ILE A 112 -1.97 6.36 0.34
CA ILE A 112 -1.85 6.13 1.78
C ILE A 112 -3.13 6.64 2.45
N SER A 113 -3.81 5.77 3.19
CA SER A 113 -5.04 6.07 3.93
C SER A 113 -4.76 6.13 5.43
N PHE A 114 -5.16 7.23 6.05
CA PHE A 114 -5.00 7.48 7.48
C PHE A 114 -6.29 7.17 8.24
N PRO A 115 -6.21 6.73 9.51
CA PRO A 115 -7.38 6.37 10.32
C PRO A 115 -8.13 7.62 10.83
N CYS A 116 -8.77 8.34 9.92
CA CYS A 116 -9.65 9.46 10.21
C CYS A 116 -11.13 9.03 10.23
N ILE A 117 -12.00 9.83 10.88
CA ILE A 117 -13.46 9.62 10.83
C ILE A 117 -13.96 9.85 9.39
N GLU A 118 -13.44 10.89 8.74
CA GLU A 118 -13.63 11.22 7.34
C GLU A 118 -12.44 10.79 6.48
N PRO A 119 -12.56 10.70 5.14
CA PRO A 119 -11.42 10.39 4.28
C PRO A 119 -10.22 11.34 4.47
N CYS A 120 -9.07 10.76 4.84
CA CYS A 120 -7.75 11.39 4.91
C CYS A 120 -6.75 10.58 4.08
N LEU A 121 -6.45 11.05 2.86
CA LEU A 121 -5.64 10.32 1.89
C LEU A 121 -4.45 11.15 1.41
N GLN A 122 -3.32 10.49 1.21
CA GLN A 122 -2.18 11.04 0.49
C GLN A 122 -1.95 10.24 -0.78
N LYS A 123 -1.82 10.93 -1.92
CA LYS A 123 -1.60 10.32 -3.24
C LYS A 123 -0.17 10.58 -3.69
N PHE A 124 0.54 9.51 -4.03
CA PHE A 124 1.92 9.55 -4.46
C PHE A 124 2.05 9.04 -5.89
N ARG A 125 2.97 9.65 -6.64
CA ARG A 125 3.34 9.28 -8.01
C ARG A 125 4.69 8.56 -8.00
N LYS A 126 4.75 7.42 -8.69
CA LYS A 126 5.98 6.64 -8.86
C LYS A 126 7.08 7.50 -9.50
N GLN A 127 8.28 7.42 -8.95
CA GLN A 127 9.48 8.01 -9.53
C GLN A 127 10.14 6.97 -10.45
N SER A 128 10.64 7.43 -11.60
CA SER A 128 11.24 6.59 -12.64
C SER A 128 12.66 6.13 -12.29
#